data_AF-U9TMR3-F1
#
_entry.id   AF-U9TMR3-F1
#
_cell.length_a   1.000
_cell.length_b   1.000
_cell.length_c   1.000
_cell.angle_alpha   90.00
_cell.angle_beta   90.00
_cell.angle_gamma   90.00
#
_symmetry.space_group_name_H-M   'P 1'
#
loop_
_entity.id
_entity.type
_entity.pdbx_description
1 polymer ?
#
loop_
_entity_poly.entity_id
_entity_poly.type
_entity_poly.pdbx_seq_one_letter_code
_entity_poly.pdbx_strand_id
1 'polypeptide(L)'
;MPMGFGRPPINILKHHSAFKAEDWYNWIVLYSLPLLHNYLPTRHINGWARFVRATQLCLEPTISRQELEEIRLIFIRFIHYYEKDSDRLPATLISFHYLLHIAYSIQETGPPWATWQFPIERLFGMLIPLVHSRQHPYKIR
;
A
#
# COMPACT_ATOMS: atom_id res chain seq x y z
N MET A 1 -7.24 -21.49 2.11
CA MET A 1 -7.54 -20.06 1.85
C MET A 1 -8.57 -20.01 0.73
N PRO A 2 -9.66 -19.23 0.83
CA PRO A 2 -10.57 -19.05 -0.30
C PRO A 2 -9.77 -18.56 -1.51
N MET A 3 -10.12 -18.97 -2.74
CA MET A 3 -9.36 -18.65 -3.96
C MET A 3 -9.10 -17.15 -4.22
N GLY A 4 -9.81 -16.24 -3.53
CA GLY A 4 -9.58 -14.80 -3.60
C GLY A 4 -8.47 -14.27 -2.67
N PHE A 5 -7.99 -15.07 -1.72
CA PHE A 5 -6.84 -14.73 -0.89
C PHE A 5 -5.63 -15.37 -1.54
N GLY A 6 -4.69 -14.54 -2.00
CA GLY A 6 -3.46 -14.98 -2.67
C GLY A 6 -2.55 -15.84 -1.79
N ARG A 7 -1.24 -15.75 -1.99
CA ARG A 7 -0.30 -16.51 -1.16
C ARG A 7 -0.43 -16.07 0.31
N PRO A 8 -0.38 -17.00 1.27
CA PRO A 8 -0.36 -16.64 2.68
C PRO A 8 0.85 -15.72 2.95
N PRO A 9 0.69 -14.68 3.79
CA PRO A 9 1.76 -13.73 4.05
C PRO A 9 2.97 -14.46 4.67
N ILE A 10 4.15 -14.18 4.14
CA ILE A 10 5.41 -14.65 4.73
C ILE A 10 5.70 -13.87 6.02
N ASN A 11 6.56 -14.41 6.88
CA ASN A 11 6.88 -13.77 8.16
C ASN A 11 7.40 -12.34 7.96
N ILE A 12 6.59 -11.33 8.31
CA ILE A 12 6.90 -9.92 8.08
C ILE A 12 8.16 -9.47 8.81
N LEU A 13 8.40 -9.95 10.03
CA LEU A 13 9.57 -9.57 10.81
C LEU A 13 10.87 -10.00 10.09
N LYS A 14 10.87 -11.19 9.49
CA LYS A 14 12.05 -11.74 8.80
C LYS A 14 12.18 -11.29 7.34
N HIS A 15 11.06 -10.98 6.67
CA HIS A 15 11.03 -10.85 5.21
C HIS A 15 10.30 -9.60 4.69
N HIS A 16 10.07 -8.57 5.50
CA HIS A 16 9.42 -7.32 5.06
C HIS A 16 10.06 -6.69 3.83
N SER A 17 11.38 -6.84 3.64
CA SER A 17 12.09 -6.33 2.46
C SER A 17 11.76 -7.08 1.16
N ALA A 18 11.21 -8.29 1.26
CA ALA A 18 10.78 -9.10 0.12
C ALA A 18 9.29 -8.94 -0.21
N PHE A 19 8.54 -8.18 0.61
CA PHE A 19 7.12 -7.91 0.36
C PHE A 19 7.00 -7.03 -0.88
N LYS A 20 6.17 -7.47 -1.82
CA LYS A 20 5.72 -6.65 -2.94
C LYS A 20 4.59 -5.73 -2.48
N ALA A 21 4.20 -4.79 -3.33
CA ALA A 21 3.11 -3.87 -3.02
C ALA A 21 1.78 -4.61 -2.72
N GLU A 22 1.53 -5.74 -3.40
CA GLU A 22 0.38 -6.63 -3.12
C GLU A 22 0.44 -7.25 -1.71
N ASP A 23 1.63 -7.67 -1.26
CA ASP A 23 1.82 -8.24 0.08
C ASP A 23 1.58 -7.19 1.18
N TRP A 24 2.09 -5.97 0.97
CA TRP A 24 1.85 -4.85 1.87
C TRP A 24 0.38 -4.47 1.94
N TYR A 25 -0.30 -4.41 0.79
CA TYR A 25 -1.73 -4.16 0.74
C TYR A 25 -2.51 -5.21 1.55
N ASN A 26 -2.27 -6.50 1.26
CA ASN A 26 -2.93 -7.60 1.97
C ASN A 26 -2.64 -7.54 3.48
N TRP A 27 -1.41 -7.23 3.87
CA TRP A 27 -1.05 -7.03 5.26
C TRP A 27 -1.86 -5.89 5.91
N ILE A 28 -1.90 -4.71 5.28
CA ILE A 28 -2.65 -3.55 5.76
C ILE A 28 -4.13 -3.89 5.89
N VAL A 29 -4.75 -4.47 4.87
CA VAL A 29 -6.22 -4.62 4.84
C VAL A 29 -6.72 -5.81 5.63
N LEU A 30 -6.00 -6.94 5.61
CA LEU A 30 -6.51 -8.20 6.17
C LEU A 30 -5.97 -8.51 7.55
N TYR A 31 -4.70 -8.16 7.80
CA TYR A 31 -3.97 -8.66 8.96
C TYR A 31 -3.68 -7.58 9.99
N SER A 32 -3.48 -6.33 9.57
CA SER A 32 -2.94 -5.29 10.46
C SER A 32 -3.87 -4.98 11.64
N LEU A 33 -5.17 -4.85 11.45
CA LEU A 33 -6.13 -4.53 12.53
C LEU A 33 -6.20 -5.62 13.60
N PRO A 34 -6.50 -6.90 13.28
CA PRO A 34 -6.56 -7.94 14.30
C PRO A 34 -5.21 -8.16 14.98
N LEU A 35 -4.10 -8.01 14.25
CA LEU A 35 -2.76 -8.17 14.83
C LEU A 35 -2.33 -7.01 15.72
N LEU A 36 -2.79 -5.78 15.46
CA LEU A 36 -2.40 -4.59 16.23
C LEU A 36 -3.37 -4.24 17.36
N HIS A 37 -4.60 -4.75 17.34
CA HIS A 37 -5.67 -4.38 18.27
C HIS A 37 -5.26 -4.41 19.75
N ASN A 38 -4.51 -5.45 20.15
CA ASN A 38 -4.10 -5.64 21.55
C ASN A 38 -2.74 -5.02 21.90
N TYR A 39 -2.03 -4.46 20.92
CA TYR A 39 -0.68 -3.91 21.09
C TYR A 39 -0.64 -2.38 20.98
N LEU A 40 -1.69 -1.76 20.45
CA LEU A 40 -1.78 -0.31 20.31
C LEU A 40 -2.88 0.28 21.20
N PRO A 41 -2.65 1.44 21.84
CA PRO A 41 -3.71 2.18 22.50
C PRO A 41 -4.87 2.50 21.56
N THR A 42 -6.09 2.56 22.10
CA THR A 42 -7.35 2.75 21.35
C THR A 42 -7.30 3.94 20.38
N ARG A 43 -6.63 5.03 20.76
CA ARG A 43 -6.47 6.21 19.89
C ARG A 43 -5.72 5.89 18.59
N HIS A 44 -4.67 5.07 18.67
CA HIS A 44 -3.80 4.72 17.54
C HIS A 44 -4.46 3.69 16.64
N ILE A 45 -5.09 2.66 17.23
CA ILE A 45 -5.80 1.64 16.43
C ILE A 45 -6.99 2.24 15.68
N ASN A 46 -7.70 3.22 16.26
CA ASN A 46 -8.78 3.94 15.57
C ASN A 46 -8.27 4.78 14.39
N GLY A 47 -7.12 5.46 14.56
CA GLY A 47 -6.46 6.17 13.46
C GLY A 47 -6.02 5.22 12.34
N TRP A 48 -5.44 4.08 12.72
CA TRP A 48 -5.03 3.03 11.79
C TRP A 48 -6.22 2.37 11.07
N ALA A 49 -7.34 2.14 11.76
CA ALA A 49 -8.56 1.62 11.14
C ALA A 49 -9.10 2.54 10.04
N ARG A 50 -9.03 3.86 10.25
CA ARG A 50 -9.36 4.84 9.20
C ARG A 50 -8.37 4.75 8.03
N PHE A 51 -7.08 4.59 8.30
CA PHE A 51 -6.08 4.40 7.26
C PHE A 51 -6.34 3.13 6.42
N VAL A 52 -6.69 2.02 7.08
CA VAL A 52 -7.11 0.78 6.40
C VAL A 52 -8.35 1.02 5.52
N ARG A 53 -9.34 1.75 6.03
CA ARG A 53 -10.54 2.12 5.26
C ARG A 53 -10.20 2.93 4.00
N ALA A 54 -9.34 3.94 4.10
CA ALA A 54 -8.89 4.71 2.94
C ALA A 54 -8.13 3.83 1.93
N THR A 55 -7.30 2.89 2.42
CA THR A 55 -6.57 1.95 1.57
C THR A 55 -7.50 1.02 0.79
N GLN A 56 -8.58 0.53 1.43
CA GLN A 56 -9.62 -0.27 0.78
C GLN A 56 -10.36 0.55 -0.31
N LEU A 57 -10.77 1.77 0.02
CA LEU A 57 -11.45 2.66 -0.94
C LEU A 57 -10.58 2.96 -2.17
N CYS A 58 -9.28 3.11 -1.99
CA CYS A 58 -8.34 3.29 -3.12
C CYS A 58 -8.30 2.11 -4.08
N LEU A 59 -8.79 0.91 -3.73
CA LEU A 59 -8.83 -0.23 -4.66
C LEU A 59 -10.22 -0.48 -5.26
N GLU A 60 -11.21 0.32 -4.91
CA GLU A 60 -12.53 0.19 -5.51
C GLU A 60 -12.46 0.48 -7.03
N PRO A 61 -13.15 -0.33 -7.87
CA PRO A 61 -13.17 -0.11 -9.32
C PRO A 61 -13.71 1.28 -9.70
N THR A 62 -14.61 1.81 -8.89
CA THR A 62 -15.23 3.12 -9.04
C THR A 62 -15.21 3.82 -7.70
N ILE A 63 -14.73 5.06 -7.66
CA ILE A 63 -14.65 5.87 -6.44
C ILE A 63 -15.57 7.07 -6.62
N SER A 64 -16.59 7.20 -5.77
CA SER A 64 -17.49 8.34 -5.79
C SER A 64 -16.79 9.61 -5.28
N ARG A 65 -17.36 10.78 -5.57
CA ARG A 65 -16.83 12.06 -5.07
C ARG A 65 -16.80 12.14 -3.53
N GLN A 66 -17.75 11.47 -2.87
CA GLN A 66 -17.84 11.43 -1.41
C GLN A 66 -16.74 10.55 -0.82
N GLU A 67 -16.49 9.38 -1.41
CA GLU A 67 -15.39 8.49 -1.01
C GLU A 67 -14.03 9.10 -1.30
N LEU A 68 -13.89 9.83 -2.42
CA LEU A 68 -12.67 10.55 -2.74
C LEU A 68 -12.34 11.62 -1.69
N GLU A 69 -13.37 12.35 -1.24
CA GLU A 69 -13.24 13.31 -0.15
C GLU A 69 -12.94 12.63 1.18
N GLU A 70 -13.55 11.46 1.45
CA GLU A 70 -13.23 10.63 2.63
C GLU A 70 -11.75 10.22 2.64
N ILE A 71 -11.23 9.69 1.52
CA ILE A 71 -9.81 9.35 1.35
C ILE A 71 -8.93 10.55 1.68
N ARG A 72 -9.23 11.72 1.07
CA ARG A 72 -8.48 12.96 1.27
C ARG A 72 -8.41 13.35 2.75
N LEU A 73 -9.56 13.39 3.42
CA LEU A 73 -9.64 13.78 4.82
C LEU A 73 -8.96 12.79 5.76
N ILE A 74 -9.03 11.48 5.47
CA ILE A 74 -8.34 10.46 6.25
C ILE A 74 -6.83 10.66 6.16
N PHE A 75 -6.26 10.83 4.96
CA PHE A 75 -4.80 11.00 4.82
C PHE A 75 -4.30 12.30 5.45
N ILE A 76 -5.02 13.42 5.29
CA ILE A 76 -4.68 14.69 5.98
C ILE A 76 -4.64 14.49 7.50
N ARG A 77 -5.68 13.87 8.08
CA ARG A 77 -5.75 13.63 9.52
C ARG A 77 -4.68 12.66 9.99
N PHE A 78 -4.38 11.64 9.19
CA PHE A 78 -3.33 10.67 9.48
C PHE A 78 -1.97 11.37 9.55
N ILE A 79 -1.60 12.14 8.54
CA ILE A 79 -0.34 12.89 8.52
C ILE A 79 -0.26 13.88 9.70
N HIS A 80 -1.28 14.70 9.92
CA HIS A 80 -1.27 15.65 11.04
C HIS A 80 -1.19 14.98 12.42
N TYR A 81 -1.72 13.77 12.56
CA TYR A 81 -1.60 13.02 13.81
C TYR A 81 -0.15 12.62 14.10
N TYR A 82 0.61 12.22 13.08
CA TYR A 82 2.02 11.83 13.22
C TYR A 82 3.00 13.02 13.18
N GLU A 83 2.66 14.12 12.51
CA GLU A 83 3.48 15.35 12.49
C GLU A 83 3.54 16.05 13.85
N LYS A 84 2.46 16.01 14.64
CA LYS A 84 2.39 16.67 15.95
C LYS A 84 3.22 15.97 17.03
N ASP A 85 3.63 14.72 16.80
CA ASP A 85 4.51 13.97 17.69
C ASP A 85 5.95 14.32 17.29
N SER A 86 6.45 15.47 17.79
CA SER A 86 7.66 16.17 17.33
C SER A 86 8.94 15.33 17.31
N ASP A 87 9.00 14.27 18.11
CA ASP A 87 10.15 13.35 18.14
C ASP A 87 10.20 12.43 16.91
N ARG A 88 9.18 12.46 16.03
CA ARG A 88 9.05 11.62 14.82
C ARG A 88 9.29 12.38 13.51
N LEU A 89 9.61 13.68 13.58
CA LEU A 89 9.77 14.58 12.43
C LEU A 89 10.86 14.22 11.40
N PRO A 90 11.96 13.49 11.70
CA PRO A 90 12.88 13.03 10.66
C PRO A 90 12.33 11.86 9.82
N ALA A 91 11.18 11.29 10.20
CA ALA A 91 10.64 10.05 9.64
C ALA A 91 9.43 10.23 8.73
N THR A 92 9.00 11.45 8.42
CA THR A 92 8.11 11.70 7.27
C THR A 92 8.90 11.54 5.99
N LEU A 93 9.25 10.28 5.70
CA LEU A 93 9.71 9.82 4.40
C LEU A 93 8.80 10.46 3.33
N ILE A 94 9.37 10.82 2.19
CA ILE A 94 8.63 11.34 1.04
C ILE A 94 7.36 10.51 0.72
N SER A 95 7.40 9.21 1.01
CA SER A 95 6.27 8.28 0.95
C SER A 95 5.03 8.72 1.75
N PHE A 96 5.21 9.27 2.96
CA PHE A 96 4.11 9.81 3.77
C PHE A 96 3.54 11.10 3.14
N HIS A 97 4.40 11.97 2.63
CA HIS A 97 3.95 13.16 1.92
C HIS A 97 3.11 12.81 0.69
N TYR A 98 3.48 11.75 -0.04
CA TYR A 98 2.70 11.28 -1.19
C TYR A 98 1.28 10.85 -0.84
N LEU A 99 0.98 10.46 0.41
CA LEU A 99 -0.39 10.15 0.84
C LEU A 99 -1.34 11.35 0.66
N LEU A 100 -0.84 12.58 0.84
CA LEU A 100 -1.62 13.81 0.67
C LEU A 100 -2.03 14.05 -0.80
N HIS A 101 -1.28 13.46 -1.73
CA HIS A 101 -1.51 13.63 -3.17
C HIS A 101 -2.39 12.53 -3.76
N ILE A 102 -2.63 11.41 -3.06
CA ILE A 102 -3.39 10.27 -3.60
C ILE A 102 -4.78 10.68 -4.09
N ALA A 103 -5.55 11.42 -3.28
CA ALA A 103 -6.90 11.84 -3.69
C ALA A 103 -6.88 12.74 -4.93
N TYR A 104 -5.90 13.64 -5.02
CA TYR A 104 -5.70 14.48 -6.20
C TYR A 104 -5.31 13.64 -7.42
N SER A 105 -4.38 12.69 -7.27
CA SER A 105 -3.99 11.78 -8.35
C SER A 105 -5.16 10.94 -8.86
N ILE A 106 -6.04 10.47 -7.96
CA ILE A 106 -7.24 9.71 -8.34
C ILE A 106 -8.22 10.61 -9.11
N GLN A 107 -8.37 11.86 -8.71
CA GLN A 107 -9.23 12.82 -9.40
C GLN A 107 -8.77 13.06 -10.85
N GLU A 108 -7.46 13.20 -11.06
CA GLU A 108 -6.90 13.56 -12.36
C GLU A 108 -6.67 12.36 -13.28
N THR A 109 -6.32 11.19 -12.72
CA THR A 109 -5.90 10.02 -13.49
C THR A 109 -6.86 8.83 -13.39
N GLY A 110 -7.92 8.96 -12.60
CA GLY A 110 -8.89 7.92 -12.33
C GLY A 110 -8.46 6.98 -11.19
N PRO A 111 -9.26 5.94 -10.91
CA PRO A 111 -8.99 5.03 -9.80
C PRO A 111 -7.63 4.33 -9.93
N PRO A 112 -6.96 4.00 -8.81
CA PRO A 112 -5.60 3.46 -8.82
C PRO A 112 -5.39 2.21 -9.68
N TRP A 113 -6.42 1.39 -9.90
CA TRP A 113 -6.30 0.22 -10.79
C TRP A 113 -5.93 0.58 -12.23
N ALA A 114 -6.20 1.81 -12.68
CA ALA A 114 -5.83 2.30 -14.00
C ALA A 114 -4.35 2.71 -14.10
N THR A 115 -3.70 3.02 -12.98
CA THR A 115 -2.36 3.65 -12.95
C THR A 115 -1.34 2.94 -12.08
N TRP A 116 -1.75 1.96 -11.27
CA TRP A 116 -0.86 1.19 -10.39
C TRP A 116 0.13 0.32 -11.15
N GLN A 117 1.25 0.01 -10.50
CA GLN A 117 2.36 -0.74 -11.12
C GLN A 117 2.23 -2.27 -10.99
N PHE A 118 1.16 -2.80 -10.38
CA PHE A 118 1.01 -4.24 -10.13
C PHE A 118 1.15 -5.12 -11.39
N PRO A 119 0.59 -4.74 -12.56
CA PRO A 119 0.78 -5.52 -13.78
C PRO A 119 2.24 -5.52 -14.26
N ILE A 120 2.91 -4.36 -14.17
CA ILE A 120 4.31 -4.19 -14.60
C ILE A 120 5.27 -4.95 -13.68
N GLU A 121 5.08 -4.86 -12.36
CA GLU A 121 5.87 -5.63 -11.39
C GLU A 121 5.72 -7.15 -11.60
N ARG A 122 4.51 -7.61 -11.91
CA ARG A 122 4.24 -9.01 -12.23
C ARG A 122 4.95 -9.43 -13.51
N LEU A 123 4.88 -8.61 -14.56
CA LEU A 123 5.60 -8.84 -15.81
C LEU A 123 7.11 -8.91 -15.59
N PHE A 124 7.71 -7.97 -14.86
CA PHE A 124 9.15 -8.02 -14.56
C PHE A 124 9.53 -9.21 -13.69
N GLY A 125 8.67 -9.62 -12.76
CA GLY A 125 8.86 -10.86 -12.01
C GLY A 125 8.93 -12.11 -12.89
N MET A 126 8.25 -12.12 -14.05
CA MET A 126 8.34 -13.19 -15.04
C MET A 126 9.55 -13.05 -15.97
N LEU A 127 9.91 -11.81 -16.35
CA LEU A 127 10.99 -11.55 -17.31
C LEU A 127 12.39 -11.69 -16.70
N ILE A 128 12.62 -11.20 -15.47
CA ILE A 128 13.96 -11.18 -14.84
C ILE A 128 14.62 -12.57 -14.82
N PRO A 129 13.94 -13.67 -14.43
CA PRO A 129 14.54 -15.01 -14.43
C PRO A 129 14.95 -15.54 -15.82
N LEU A 130 14.36 -15.00 -16.89
CA LEU A 130 14.66 -15.40 -18.27
C LEU A 130 15.90 -14.68 -18.83
N VAL A 131 16.38 -13.63 -18.16
CA VAL A 131 17.57 -12.88 -18.57
C VAL A 131 18.82 -13.62 -18.11
N HIS A 132 19.35 -14.50 -18.98
CA HIS A 132 20.54 -15.30 -18.68
C HIS A 132 21.87 -14.57 -18.91
N SER A 133 21.87 -13.49 -19.70
CA SER A 133 23.06 -12.68 -19.98
C SER A 133 22.71 -11.21 -20.13
N ARG A 134 23.51 -10.33 -19.51
CA ARG A 134 23.37 -8.87 -19.66
C ARG A 134 23.80 -8.37 -21.05
N GLN A 135 24.68 -9.09 -21.74
CA GLN A 135 25.14 -8.74 -23.08
C GLN A 135 24.31 -9.41 -24.18
N HIS A 136 23.78 -10.62 -23.94
CA HIS A 136 22.99 -11.38 -24.91
C HIS A 136 21.76 -12.03 -24.26
N PRO A 137 20.73 -11.26 -23.89
CA PRO A 137 19.61 -11.72 -23.05
C PRO A 137 18.84 -12.92 -23.60
N TYR A 138 18.86 -13.13 -24.92
CA TYR A 138 18.05 -14.13 -25.62
C TYR A 138 18.87 -15.19 -26.39
N LYS A 139 20.20 -15.24 -26.20
CA LYS A 139 21.00 -16.33 -26.83
C LYS A 139 20.72 -17.64 -26.10
N ILE A 140 19.98 -18.53 -26.75
CA ILE A 140 19.85 -19.93 -26.35
C ILE A 140 21.24 -20.56 -26.47
N ARG A 141 21.65 -21.28 -25.43
CA ARG A 141 22.97 -21.93 -25.35
C ARG A 141 23.07 -23.09 -26.34
#